data_AF-A0A4R1MJI2-F1
#
_entry.id   AF-A0A4R1MJI2-F1
#
_cell.length_a   1.000
_cell.length_b   1.000
_cell.length_c   1.000
_cell.angle_alpha   90.00
_cell.angle_beta   90.00
_cell.angle_gamma   90.00
#
_symmetry.space_group_name_H-M   'P 1'
#
loop_
_entity.id
_entity.type
_entity.pdbx_description
1 polymer ?
#
loop_
_entity_poly.entity_id
_entity_poly.type
_entity_poly.pdbx_seq_one_letter_code
_entity_poly.pdbx_strand_id
1 'polypeptide(L)' 'MYTLWIAISLIVSLLGVLFFFPNYEGNEFPLFMDLAVVFIFIPSVLILNSLIHQFIYWVIKTKF' A
#
# COMPACT_ATOMS: atom_id res chain seq x y z
N MET A 1 13.93 7.00 14.97
CA MET A 1 12.56 6.48 15.19
C MET A 1 11.65 6.66 13.98
N TYR A 2 11.61 7.83 13.33
CA TYR A 2 10.74 8.09 12.16
C TYR A 2 10.99 7.15 10.95
N THR A 3 12.25 6.86 10.64
CA THR A 3 12.64 5.96 9.53
C THR A 3 12.20 4.50 9.73
N LEU A 4 12.20 4.00 10.97
CA LEU A 4 11.71 2.65 11.30
C LEU A 4 10.21 2.54 11.01
N TRP A 5 9.44 3.55 11.42
CA TRP A 5 7.99 3.59 11.18
C TRP A 5 7.64 3.72 9.69
N ILE A 6 8.43 4.46 8.92
CA ILE A 6 8.30 4.50 7.45
C ILE A 6 8.50 3.09 6.85
N ALA A 7 9.55 2.39 7.26
CA ALA A 7 9.84 1.05 6.75
C ALA A 7 8.72 0.05 7.09
N ILE A 8 8.23 0.07 8.33
CA ILE A 8 7.10 -0.76 8.78
C ILE A 8 5.84 -0.42 7.96
N SER A 9 5.53 0.87 7.80
CA SER A 9 4.36 1.31 7.04
C SER A 9 4.45 0.90 5.57
N LEU A 10 5.65 0.92 5.00
CA LEU A 10 5.89 0.50 3.61
C LEU A 10 5.63 -0.99 3.45
N ILE A 11 6.14 -1.82 4.38
CA ILE A 11 5.87 -3.27 4.37
C ILE A 11 4.38 -3.56 4.53
N VAL A 12 3.72 -2.93 5.51
CA VAL A 12 2.28 -3.16 5.77
C VAL A 12 1.44 -2.75 4.58
N SER A 13 1.72 -1.59 3.97
CA SER A 13 0.99 -1.13 2.77
C SER A 13 1.22 -2.05 1.57
N LEU A 14 2.44 -2.55 1.37
CA LEU A 14 2.75 -3.52 0.31
C LEU A 14 1.97 -4.83 0.51
N LEU A 15 1.93 -5.35 1.74
CA LEU A 15 1.15 -6.55 2.07
C LEU A 15 -0.34 -6.31 1.85
N GLY A 16 -0.87 -5.15 2.26
CA GLY A 16 -2.26 -4.78 2.02
C GLY A 16 -2.62 -4.78 0.52
N VAL A 17 -1.75 -4.23 -0.33
CA VAL A 17 -1.94 -4.24 -1.79
C VAL A 17 -1.92 -5.66 -2.36
N LEU A 18 -0.97 -6.50 -1.93
CA LEU A 18 -0.82 -7.86 -2.45
C LEU A 18 -1.97 -8.79 -2.03
N PHE A 19 -2.37 -8.74 -0.76
CA PHE A 19 -3.42 -9.61 -0.22
C PHE A 19 -4.82 -9.21 -0.68
N PHE A 20 -5.09 -7.91 -0.81
CA PHE A 20 -6.40 -7.39 -1.17
C PHE A 20 -6.45 -6.90 -2.61
N PHE A 21 -5.57 -7.39 -3.48
CA PHE A 21 -5.62 -7.08 -4.90
C PHE A 21 -6.99 -7.51 -5.46
N PRO A 22 -7.71 -6.62 -6.15
CA PRO A 22 -9.03 -6.93 -6.68
C PRO A 22 -8.93 -8.07 -7.69
N ASN A 23 -9.47 -9.23 -7.32
CA ASN A 23 -9.69 -10.33 -8.25
C ASN A 23 -11.16 -10.74 -8.24
N TYR A 24 -11.85 -10.36 -9.31
CA TYR A 24 -13.27 -10.66 -9.50
C TYR A 24 -13.51 -11.95 -10.30
N GLU A 25 -12.48 -12.53 -10.91
CA GLU A 25 -12.62 -13.76 -11.68
C GLU A 25 -12.77 -14.96 -10.74
N GLY A 26 -13.90 -15.67 -10.86
CA GLY A 26 -14.20 -16.84 -10.04
C GLY A 26 -14.50 -16.53 -8.57
N ASN A 27 -14.79 -15.26 -8.25
CA ASN A 27 -15.03 -14.86 -6.87
C ASN A 27 -16.48 -15.15 -6.45
N GLU A 28 -16.64 -16.02 -5.45
CA GLU A 28 -17.94 -16.40 -4.89
C GLU A 28 -18.62 -15.25 -4.10
N PHE A 29 -17.85 -14.25 -3.67
CA PHE A 29 -18.32 -13.13 -2.84
C PHE A 29 -17.91 -11.76 -3.39
N PRO A 30 -18.51 -11.31 -4.51
CA PRO A 30 -18.15 -10.04 -5.16
C PRO A 30 -18.38 -8.81 -4.26
N LEU A 31 -19.43 -8.81 -3.43
CA LEU A 31 -19.71 -7.71 -2.49
C LEU A 31 -18.63 -7.58 -1.41
N PHE A 32 -18.08 -8.69 -0.92
CA PHE A 32 -16.98 -8.65 0.04
C PHE A 32 -15.71 -8.10 -0.63
N MET A 33 -15.46 -8.48 -1.89
CA MET A 33 -14.37 -7.93 -2.68
C MET A 33 -14.49 -6.41 -2.85
N ASP A 34 -15.67 -5.89 -3.17
CA ASP A 34 -15.90 -4.44 -3.29
C ASP A 34 -15.58 -3.70 -1.99
N LEU A 35 -16.04 -4.22 -0.85
CA LEU A 35 -15.74 -3.63 0.46
C LEU A 35 -14.25 -3.69 0.76
N ALA A 36 -13.59 -4.83 0.52
CA ALA A 36 -12.16 -4.97 0.73
C ALA A 36 -11.35 -4.01 -0.16
N VAL A 37 -11.79 -3.79 -1.40
CA VAL A 37 -11.15 -2.86 -2.32
C VAL A 37 -11.26 -1.43 -1.81
N VAL A 38 -12.47 -1.00 -1.44
CA VAL A 38 -12.72 0.38 -1.00
C VAL A 38 -12.05 0.69 0.33
N PHE A 39 -12.16 -0.21 1.31
CA PHE A 39 -11.71 0.05 2.68
C PHE A 39 -10.27 -0.36 2.96
N ILE A 40 -9.69 -1.27 2.17
CA ILE A 40 -8.35 -1.82 2.44
C ILE A 40 -7.40 -1.56 1.27
N PHE A 41 -7.75 -2.03 0.07
CA PHE A 41 -6.84 -1.95 -1.08
C PHE A 41 -6.53 -0.50 -1.48
N ILE A 42 -7.55 0.32 -1.74
CA ILE A 42 -7.35 1.71 -2.18
C ILE A 42 -6.53 2.51 -1.15
N PRO A 43 -6.85 2.51 0.15
CA PRO A 43 -6.01 3.16 1.16
C PRO A 43 -4.58 2.63 1.17
N SER A 44 -4.39 1.31 1.04
CA SER A 44 -3.05 0.70 1.01
C SER A 44 -2.23 1.18 -0.19
N VAL A 45 -2.82 1.27 -1.38
CA VAL A 45 -2.16 1.80 -2.59
C VAL A 45 -1.78 3.27 -2.40
N LEU A 46 -2.68 4.10 -1.86
CA LEU A 46 -2.41 5.52 -1.65
C LEU A 46 -1.28 5.75 -0.62
N ILE A 47 -1.29 5.01 0.48
CA ILE A 47 -0.24 5.04 1.50
C ILE A 47 1.08 4.57 0.89
N LEU A 48 1.07 3.44 0.18
CA LEU A 48 2.26 2.91 -0.49
C LEU A 48 2.86 3.94 -1.46
N ASN A 49 2.02 4.58 -2.28
CA ASN A 49 2.45 5.62 -3.20
C ASN A 49 3.10 6.81 -2.49
N SER A 50 2.50 7.30 -1.40
CA SER A 50 3.07 8.39 -0.60
C SER A 50 4.43 8.03 -0.01
N LEU A 51 4.57 6.81 0.52
CA LEU A 51 5.82 6.31 1.11
C LEU A 51 6.92 6.15 0.05
N ILE A 52 6.59 5.69 -1.15
CA ILE A 52 7.53 5.60 -2.28
C ILE A 52 8.05 7.00 -2.63
N HIS A 53 7.19 8.01 -2.73
CA HIS A 53 7.61 9.38 -3.03
C HIS A 53 8.52 9.95 -1.94
N GLN A 54 8.19 9.73 -0.67
CA GLN A 54 9.04 10.15 0.46
C GLN A 54 10.40 9.45 0.43
N PHE A 55 10.43 8.15 0.11
CA PHE A 55 11.66 7.39 -0.02
C PHE A 55 12.53 7.92 -1.17
N ILE A 56 11.95 8.17 -2.35
CA ILE A 56 12.65 8.75 -3.50
C ILE A 56 13.25 10.13 -3.14
N TYR A 57 12.45 11.01 -2.51
CA TYR A 57 12.92 12.32 -2.07
C TYR A 57 14.11 12.21 -1.11
N TRP A 58 14.03 11.29 -0.15
CA TRP A 58 15.12 11.05 0.80
C TRP A 58 16.40 10.55 0.11
N VAL A 59 16.29 9.62 -0.85
CA VAL A 59 17.44 9.13 -1.63
C VAL A 59 18.08 10.25 -2.46
N ILE A 60 17.29 11.14 -3.06
CA ILE A 60 17.82 12.27 -3.84
C ILE A 60 18.56 13.24 -2.90
N LYS A 61 17.93 13.64 -1.79
CA LYS A 61 18.51 14.58 -0.81
C LYS A 61 19.76 14.06 -0.12
N THR A 62 19.94 12.74 -0.01
CA THR A 62 21.15 12.16 0.61
C THR A 62 22.31 12.01 -0.38
N LYS A 63 22.05 12.07 -1.68
CA LYS A 63 23.07 11.96 -2.74
C LYS A 63 23.60 13.31 -3.26
N PHE A 64 22.91 14.41 -2.99
CA PHE A 64 23.27 15.78 -3.38
C PHE A 64 23.33 16.68 -2.15
#